data_AF-A0A1W6BS30-F1
#
_entry.id   AF-A0A1W6BS30-F1
#
_cell.length_a   1.000
_cell.length_b   1.000
_cell.length_c   1.000
_cell.angle_alpha   90.00
_cell.angle_beta   90.00
_cell.angle_gamma   90.00
#
_symmetry.space_group_name_H-M   'P 1'
#
loop_
_entity.id
_entity.type
_entity.pdbx_description
1 polymer ?
#
loop_
_entity_poly.entity_id
_entity_poly.type
_entity_poly.pdbx_seq_one_letter_code
_entity_poly.pdbx_strand_id
1 'polypeptide(L)' 'DVKSLQPDKRLFPPHEVYTALKKISDSDLHLLGLSVEYARPEWMILTVLPVPP' A
#
# COMPACT_ATOMS: atom_id res chain seq x y z
N ASP A 1 -23.48 -14.98 21.72
CA ASP A 1 -22.25 -14.96 20.90
C ASP A 1 -22.12 -13.73 20.02
N VAL A 2 -21.14 -12.89 20.34
CA VAL A 2 -20.81 -11.63 19.66
C VAL A 2 -19.96 -11.92 18.41
N LYS A 3 -20.54 -12.54 17.38
CA LYS A 3 -19.84 -12.84 16.11
C LYS A 3 -20.34 -12.05 14.89
N SER A 4 -21.36 -11.20 15.04
CA SER A 4 -22.07 -10.59 13.90
C SER A 4 -21.74 -9.11 13.61
N LEU A 5 -20.61 -8.57 14.07
CA LEU A 5 -20.24 -7.15 13.82
C LEU A 5 -19.01 -6.92 12.94
N GLN A 6 -18.38 -7.96 12.40
CA GLN A 6 -17.30 -7.72 11.44
C GLN A 6 -17.92 -7.31 10.10
N PRO A 7 -17.64 -6.10 9.58
CA PRO A 7 -18.08 -5.73 8.24
C PRO A 7 -17.55 -6.76 7.24
N ASP A 8 -18.31 -7.02 6.17
CA ASP A 8 -17.95 -7.97 5.12
C ASP A 8 -16.46 -7.88 4.81
N LYS A 9 -15.73 -8.98 5.03
CA LYS A 9 -14.29 -9.07 4.72
C LYS A 9 -14.13 -9.12 3.21
N ARG A 10 -14.26 -7.96 2.56
CA ARG A 10 -13.92 -7.80 1.16
C ARG A 10 -12.42 -8.01 1.00
N LEU A 11 -12.04 -8.93 0.12
CA LEU A 11 -10.66 -9.07 -0.31
C LEU A 11 -10.22 -7.78 -1.00
N PHE A 12 -9.08 -7.23 -0.56
CA PHE A 12 -8.52 -6.02 -1.14
C PHE A 12 -7.32 -6.42 -2.01
N PRO A 13 -7.47 -6.46 -3.35
CA PRO A 13 -6.45 -7.01 -4.21
C PRO A 13 -5.23 -6.07 -4.32
N PRO A 14 -4.02 -6.60 -4.54
CA PRO A 14 -2.79 -5.80 -4.54
C PRO A 14 -2.78 -4.63 -5.55
N HIS A 15 -3.44 -4.78 -6.71
CA HIS A 15 -3.50 -3.74 -7.73
C HIS A 15 -4.35 -2.54 -7.30
N GLU A 16 -5.41 -2.75 -6.51
CA GLU A 16 -6.22 -1.67 -5.94
C GLU A 16 -5.39 -0.92 -4.88
N VAL A 17 -4.67 -1.65 -4.02
CA VAL A 17 -3.75 -1.08 -3.02
C VAL A 17 -2.66 -0.25 -3.69
N TYR A 18 -2.01 -0.79 -4.73
CA TYR A 18 -0.98 -0.09 -5.50
C TYR A 18 -1.49 1.24 -6.08
N THR A 19 -2.70 1.22 -6.65
CA THR A 19 -3.33 2.43 -7.20
C THR A 19 -3.69 3.43 -6.12
N ALA A 20 -4.10 2.98 -4.93
CA ALA A 20 -4.40 3.84 -3.80
C ALA A 20 -3.13 4.51 -3.25
N LEU A 21 -2.06 3.74 -3.03
CA LEU A 21 -0.78 4.26 -2.50
C LEU A 21 -0.13 5.26 -3.47
N LYS A 22 -0.23 5.03 -4.78
CA LYS A 22 0.28 5.94 -5.81
C LYS A 22 -0.42 7.31 -5.85
N LYS A 23 -1.62 7.44 -5.27
CA LYS A 23 -2.37 8.71 -5.22
C LYS A 23 -1.99 9.61 -4.05
N ILE A 24 -1.18 9.11 -3.10
CA ILE A 24 -0.73 9.89 -1.95
C ILE A 24 0.20 10.99 -2.45
N SER A 25 -0.04 12.24 -2.02
CA SER A 25 0.77 13.38 -2.42
C SER A 25 2.13 13.38 -1.71
N ASP A 26 3.16 13.98 -2.32
CA ASP A 26 4.49 14.06 -1.70
C ASP A 26 4.47 14.79 -0.35
N SER A 27 3.60 15.79 -0.18
CA SER A 27 3.39 16.46 1.12
C SER A 27 2.84 15.52 2.19
N ASP A 28 1.90 14.63 1.82
CA ASP A 28 1.35 13.65 2.76
C ASP A 28 2.39 12.57 3.08
N LEU A 29 3.25 12.20 2.13
CA LEU A 29 4.36 11.27 2.38
C LEU A 29 5.31 11.79 3.46
N HIS A 30 5.65 13.08 3.42
CA HIS A 30 6.45 13.69 4.47
C HIS A 30 5.76 13.68 5.84
N LEU A 31 4.45 13.93 5.89
CA LEU A 31 3.66 13.85 7.14
C LEU A 31 3.62 12.42 7.71
N LEU A 32 3.61 11.42 6.84
CA LEU A 32 3.67 10.00 7.21
C LEU A 32 5.08 9.53 7.58
N GLY A 33 6.10 10.40 7.48
CA GLY A 33 7.49 10.06 7.77
C GLY A 33 8.18 9.23 6.69
N LEU A 34 7.64 9.22 5.46
CA LEU A 34 8.21 8.53 4.31
C LEU A 34 9.06 9.48 3.46
N SER A 35 10.04 8.90 2.76
CA SER A 35 10.88 9.61 1.80
C SER A 35 10.37 9.40 0.38
N VAL A 36 10.16 10.50 -0.34
CA VAL A 36 9.78 10.48 -1.76
C VAL A 36 10.88 9.84 -2.63
N GLU A 37 12.15 9.95 -2.23
CA GLU A 37 13.29 9.48 -3.01
C GLU A 37 13.65 8.02 -2.70
N TYR A 38 13.51 7.60 -1.44
CA TYR A 38 13.98 6.28 -0.99
C TYR A 38 12.87 5.31 -0.58
N ALA A 39 11.68 5.80 -0.25
CA ALA A 39 10.65 5.02 0.44
C ALA A 39 9.23 5.38 0.00
N ARG A 40 9.00 5.38 -1.32
CA ARG A 40 7.66 5.55 -1.90
C ARG A 40 6.75 4.36 -1.51
N PRO A 41 5.53 4.60 -1.00
CA PRO A 41 4.70 3.53 -0.46
C PRO A 41 4.25 2.54 -1.53
N GLU A 42 4.08 2.97 -2.79
CA GLU A 42 3.72 2.04 -3.86
C GLU A 42 4.79 0.97 -4.13
N TRP A 43 6.05 1.19 -3.70
CA TRP A 43 7.13 0.20 -3.84
C TRP A 43 7.02 -0.96 -2.83
N MET A 44 6.17 -0.85 -1.81
CA MET A 44 5.87 -1.98 -0.93
C MET A 44 5.14 -3.11 -1.67
N ILE A 45 4.52 -2.81 -2.81
CA ILE A 45 3.91 -3.81 -3.70
C ILE A 45 4.92 -4.16 -4.81
N LEU A 46 5.40 -5.41 -4.79
CA LEU A 46 6.36 -5.89 -5.79
C LEU A 46 5.71 -6.03 -7.17
N THR A 47 6.17 -5.23 -8.13
CA THR A 47 5.78 -5.33 -9.55
C THR A 47 6.84 -6.04 -10.39
N VAL A 48 8.10 -5.97 -9.95
CA VAL A 48 9.24 -6.68 -10.51
C VAL A 48 9.94 -7.38 -9.36
N LEU A 49 10.10 -8.70 -9.48
CA LEU A 49 10.84 -9.50 -8.51
C LEU A 49 12.29 -9.62 -8.99
N PRO A 50 13.29 -9.05 -8.29
CA PRO A 50 14.67 -9.23 -8.67
C PRO A 50 15.07 -10.69 -8.50
N VAL A 51 15.73 -11.23 -9.51
CA VAL A 51 16.28 -12.59 -9.48
C VAL A 51 17.78 -12.47 -9.24
N PRO A 52 18.33 -13.14 -8.22
CA PRO A 52 19.77 -13.15 -8.00
C PRO A 52 20.49 -13.85 -9.18
N PRO A 53 21.72 -13.43 -9.52
CA PRO A 53 22.53 -14.11 -10.52
C PRO A 53 22.94 -15.53 -10.10
#